data_AF-A0A4Q3VL67-F1
#
_entry.id   AF-A0A4Q3VL67-F1
#
_cell.length_a   1.000
_cell.length_b   1.000
_cell.length_c   1.000
_cell.angle_alpha   90.00
_cell.angle_beta   90.00
_cell.angle_gamma   90.00
#
_symmetry.space_group_name_H-M   'P 1'
#
loop_
_entity.id
_entity.type
_entity.pdbx_description
1 polymer ?
#
loop_
_entity_poly.entity_id
_entity_poly.type
_entity_poly.pdbx_seq_one_letter_code
_entity_poly.pdbx_strand_id
1 'polypeptide(L)'
;MKFGNRRKALPDCCLYRDIAVHEDGATGAAKINGVILQEDNKGKFSPLVGATITWLKTGKAVVSDTQGTFSISPDEPDDQLIVSYAGFTPDTFKVEKMHDVQIILGANNVLEAVQVTSKKRNTFINTYSPFRIQTINSGELLKAACCNLSESFETNPSVDVSYNDAVTGSKQIQLLGLSGNYTQLTVENLPGPRGLATPLGLNSIAGPWIESIQLSKGVGSVVNGYESIAGQINVELVKPETAPLLYLNGYYNSNGRADFNANLAVPLSKRWSVGLLLHDDFQYNKTDFNKDGFRDMPTGNLFSAVNRWSYNDGLGFTFQFGAKYMKDDKTGGENSFEKKDKFSSALYGVGINTDRVEGFGKIGYVFPKTKYQSIGLQLSAFNHQQDAFFGMSEYKGTQDNFYANLIYQSIIGNTNHKFRTGLSLNADRYNEAYMANRYQRNETVAGGYFEYTWSPVEKFNLVAGIRGDHNSL
;
A
#
# COMPACT_ATOMS: atom_id res chain seq x y z
N MET A 1 29.17 -3.37 8.29
CA MET A 1 30.07 -3.71 9.42
C MET A 1 31.42 -4.12 8.84
N LYS A 2 32.52 -3.48 9.27
CA LYS A 2 33.90 -3.80 8.87
C LYS A 2 34.30 -5.16 9.46
N PHE A 3 34.84 -6.08 8.65
CA PHE A 3 35.41 -7.33 9.14
C PHE A 3 36.91 -7.19 9.36
N GLY A 4 37.36 -7.47 10.59
CA GLY A 4 38.76 -7.44 11.02
C GLY A 4 39.49 -8.78 10.80
N ASN A 5 40.83 -8.68 10.77
CA ASN A 5 41.84 -9.72 10.61
C ASN A 5 41.53 -11.05 11.33
N ARG A 6 41.29 -12.12 10.55
CA ARG A 6 41.18 -13.53 11.02
C ARG A 6 42.48 -14.33 10.85
N ARG A 7 43.65 -13.74 11.13
CA ARG A 7 44.94 -14.44 11.01
C ARG A 7 45.31 -15.37 12.18
N LYS A 8 44.47 -15.50 13.22
CA LYS A 8 44.79 -16.25 14.45
C LYS A 8 43.96 -17.53 14.68
N ALA A 9 43.23 -18.02 13.68
CA ALA A 9 42.35 -19.18 13.81
C ALA A 9 42.72 -20.35 12.88
N LEU A 10 44.01 -20.54 12.60
CA LEU A 10 44.49 -21.67 11.79
C LEU A 10 45.19 -22.71 12.69
N PRO A 11 45.00 -24.02 12.42
CA PRO A 11 45.72 -25.10 13.11
C PRO A 11 47.23 -25.08 12.82
N ASP A 12 48.02 -25.70 13.70
CA ASP A 12 49.50 -25.70 13.65
C ASP A 12 50.11 -26.27 12.36
N CYS A 13 49.34 -27.00 11.53
CA CYS A 13 49.78 -27.45 10.21
C CYS A 13 49.91 -26.32 9.16
N CYS A 14 49.41 -25.11 9.46
CA CYS A 14 49.42 -23.96 8.55
C CYS A 14 50.41 -22.86 8.97
N LEU A 15 51.24 -23.09 9.99
CA LEU A 15 52.32 -22.18 10.36
C LEU A 15 53.61 -22.65 9.66
N TYR A 16 54.02 -21.93 8.61
CA TYR A 16 55.26 -22.23 7.89
C TYR A 16 56.49 -22.00 8.78
N ARG A 17 57.34 -23.03 8.84
CA ARG A 17 58.68 -23.01 9.42
C ARG A 17 59.65 -22.57 8.32
N ASP A 18 60.43 -21.52 8.56
CA ASP A 18 61.42 -21.00 7.60
C ASP A 18 62.38 -22.11 7.15
N ILE A 19 62.38 -22.44 5.85
CA ILE A 19 63.37 -23.31 5.23
C ILE A 19 64.25 -22.45 4.32
N ALA A 20 65.56 -22.54 4.54
CA ALA A 20 66.61 -21.83 3.85
C ALA A 20 66.61 -22.09 2.34
N VAL A 21 66.90 -21.04 1.58
CA VAL A 21 67.02 -21.03 0.12
C VAL A 21 68.27 -21.80 -0.30
N HIS A 22 68.08 -22.85 -1.11
CA HIS A 22 69.11 -23.37 -2.00
C HIS A 22 68.71 -23.02 -3.43
N GLU A 23 69.56 -22.25 -4.12
CA GLU A 23 69.51 -22.07 -5.56
C GLU A 23 69.97 -23.34 -6.26
N ASP A 24 69.17 -23.84 -7.20
CA ASP A 24 69.67 -24.60 -8.36
C ASP A 24 68.75 -24.34 -9.56
N GLY A 25 69.37 -24.03 -10.69
CA GLY A 25 68.71 -23.62 -11.93
C GLY A 25 68.11 -24.80 -12.71
N ALA A 26 66.89 -24.61 -13.19
CA ALA A 26 66.32 -25.32 -14.34
C ALA A 26 65.24 -24.45 -15.00
N THR A 27 65.31 -24.31 -16.32
CA THR A 27 64.30 -23.65 -17.17
C THR A 27 62.95 -24.37 -17.06
N GLY A 28 62.09 -23.93 -16.15
CA GLY A 28 60.72 -24.40 -15.98
C GLY A 28 59.71 -23.40 -16.52
N ALA A 29 58.79 -23.87 -17.38
CA ALA A 29 57.60 -23.10 -17.75
C ALA A 29 56.90 -22.59 -16.48
N ALA A 30 56.47 -21.33 -16.46
CA ALA A 30 55.68 -20.78 -15.35
C ALA A 30 54.51 -21.72 -15.06
N LYS A 31 54.30 -22.13 -13.81
CA LYS A 31 53.20 -23.01 -13.41
C LYS A 31 52.27 -22.28 -12.48
N ILE A 32 50.97 -22.41 -12.71
CA ILE A 32 49.94 -21.92 -11.78
C ILE A 32 49.70 -23.03 -10.76
N ASN A 33 49.99 -22.73 -9.51
CA ASN A 33 49.71 -23.62 -8.38
C ASN A 33 48.47 -23.12 -7.65
N GLY A 34 47.68 -24.07 -7.13
CA GLY A 34 46.49 -23.74 -6.36
C GLY A 34 46.01 -24.88 -5.50
N VAL A 35 45.05 -24.59 -4.63
CA VAL A 35 44.41 -25.56 -3.74
C VAL A 35 42.90 -25.48 -3.89
N ILE A 36 42.26 -26.64 -4.05
CA ILE A 36 40.81 -26.78 -4.11
C ILE A 36 40.33 -27.31 -2.77
N LEU A 37 39.40 -26.58 -2.17
CA LEU A 37 38.77 -26.91 -0.92
C LEU A 37 37.28 -27.14 -1.15
N GLN A 38 36.70 -28.06 -0.39
CA GLN A 38 35.25 -28.18 -0.23
C GLN A 38 34.83 -27.58 1.11
N GLU A 39 33.70 -26.88 1.10
CA GLU A 39 33.03 -26.40 2.30
C GLU A 39 31.96 -27.41 2.75
N ASP A 40 32.03 -27.90 3.98
CA ASP A 40 30.97 -28.74 4.54
C ASP A 40 29.74 -27.89 4.96
N ASN A 41 28.61 -28.56 5.26
CA ASN A 41 27.37 -27.90 5.68
C ASN A 41 27.49 -27.10 7.01
N LYS A 42 28.67 -27.06 7.64
CA LYS A 42 28.98 -26.32 8.87
C LYS A 42 30.05 -25.23 8.64
N GLY A 43 30.43 -24.97 7.38
CA GLY A 43 31.40 -23.95 7.01
C GLY A 43 32.86 -24.33 7.29
N LYS A 44 33.17 -25.63 7.45
CA LYS A 44 34.53 -26.13 7.62
C LYS A 44 35.10 -26.52 6.27
N PHE A 45 36.31 -26.04 5.98
CA PHE A 45 37.04 -26.35 4.75
C PHE A 45 37.83 -27.65 4.90
N SER A 46 37.77 -28.50 3.88
CA SER A 46 38.63 -29.68 3.73
C SER A 46 39.15 -29.77 2.30
N PRO A 47 40.35 -30.34 2.07
CA PRO A 47 40.91 -30.47 0.73
C PRO A 47 40.03 -31.36 -0.15
N LEU A 48 39.77 -30.93 -1.38
CA LEU A 48 38.98 -31.68 -2.35
C LEU A 48 39.90 -32.47 -3.27
N VAL A 49 39.94 -33.78 -3.05
CA VAL A 49 40.80 -34.73 -3.78
C VAL A 49 40.08 -35.20 -5.05
N GLY A 50 40.78 -35.16 -6.20
CA GLY A 50 40.25 -35.67 -7.46
C GLY A 50 39.37 -34.70 -8.24
N ALA A 51 39.40 -33.40 -7.93
CA ALA A 51 38.75 -32.37 -8.72
C ALA A 51 39.46 -32.19 -10.06
N THR A 52 38.70 -32.06 -11.14
CA THR A 52 39.20 -31.84 -12.50
C THR A 52 39.23 -30.35 -12.77
N ILE A 53 40.42 -29.82 -13.03
CA ILE A 53 40.67 -28.43 -13.43
C ILE A 53 40.92 -28.45 -14.94
N THR A 54 40.18 -27.68 -15.73
CA THR A 54 40.29 -27.69 -17.19
C THR A 54 40.29 -26.28 -17.75
N TRP A 55 41.18 -26.01 -18.71
CA TRP A 55 41.14 -24.78 -19.51
C TRP A 55 39.93 -24.79 -20.45
N LEU A 56 39.09 -23.75 -20.38
CA LEU A 56 37.82 -23.67 -21.11
C LEU A 56 38.03 -23.75 -22.63
N LYS A 57 39.07 -23.09 -23.17
CA LYS A 57 39.31 -23.06 -24.61
C LYS A 57 40.07 -24.28 -25.13
N THR A 58 41.10 -24.71 -24.42
CA THR A 58 42.05 -25.72 -24.94
C THR A 58 41.78 -27.13 -24.46
N GLY A 59 40.92 -27.30 -23.44
CA GLY A 59 40.55 -28.60 -22.90
C GLY A 59 41.68 -29.33 -22.15
N LYS A 60 42.84 -28.69 -21.95
CA LYS A 60 43.92 -29.25 -21.13
C LYS A 60 43.47 -29.31 -19.67
N ALA A 61 43.60 -30.48 -19.05
CA ALA A 61 43.12 -30.73 -17.70
C ALA A 61 44.19 -31.29 -16.77
N VAL A 62 44.08 -30.96 -15.49
CA VAL A 62 44.82 -31.58 -14.39
C VAL A 62 43.86 -31.99 -13.29
N VAL A 63 44.29 -32.91 -12.42
CA VAL A 63 43.48 -33.42 -11.30
C VAL A 63 44.15 -33.02 -9.99
N SER A 64 43.36 -32.63 -9.00
CA SER A 64 43.87 -32.30 -7.66
C SER A 64 44.37 -33.53 -6.91
N ASP A 65 45.47 -33.38 -6.18
CA ASP A 65 46.09 -34.45 -5.41
C ASP A 65 45.40 -34.73 -4.06
N THR A 66 46.01 -35.61 -3.25
CA THR A 66 45.52 -35.99 -1.91
C THR A 66 45.46 -34.83 -0.90
N GLN A 67 46.11 -33.71 -1.17
CA GLN A 67 46.08 -32.48 -0.38
C GLN A 67 45.19 -31.40 -1.04
N GLY A 68 44.47 -31.75 -2.11
CA GLY A 68 43.64 -30.82 -2.88
C GLY A 68 44.45 -29.85 -3.74
N THR A 69 45.76 -30.06 -3.89
CA THR A 69 46.62 -29.15 -4.66
C THR A 69 46.66 -29.52 -6.14
N PHE A 70 46.80 -28.53 -7.00
CA PHE A 70 46.97 -28.71 -8.43
C PHE A 70 48.06 -27.80 -8.98
N SER A 71 48.68 -28.22 -10.08
CA SER A 71 49.67 -27.43 -10.81
C SER A 71 49.39 -27.56 -12.30
N ILE A 72 49.03 -26.45 -12.95
CA ILE A 72 48.71 -26.42 -14.38
C ILE A 72 49.56 -25.35 -15.08
N SER A 73 50.07 -25.68 -16.26
CA SER A 73 50.78 -24.69 -17.08
C SER A 73 49.78 -23.68 -17.65
N PRO A 74 50.09 -22.37 -17.64
CA PRO A 74 49.30 -21.36 -18.33
C PRO A 74 49.31 -21.64 -19.83
N ASP A 75 48.17 -21.43 -20.48
CA ASP A 75 47.99 -21.71 -21.90
C ASP A 75 47.86 -20.41 -22.70
N GLU A 76 46.72 -19.74 -22.62
CA GLU A 76 46.48 -18.44 -23.27
C GLU A 76 46.27 -17.30 -22.25
N PRO A 77 46.69 -16.07 -22.57
CA PRO A 77 46.22 -14.89 -21.86
C PRO A 77 44.68 -14.78 -21.98
N ASP A 78 44.00 -14.49 -20.87
CA ASP A 78 42.54 -14.40 -20.72
C ASP A 78 41.72 -15.71 -20.81
N ASP A 79 42.34 -16.91 -20.76
CA ASP A 79 41.58 -18.16 -20.64
C ASP A 79 40.97 -18.34 -19.23
N GLN A 80 39.88 -19.10 -19.15
CA GLN A 80 39.16 -19.38 -17.91
C GLN A 80 39.40 -20.83 -17.47
N LEU A 81 39.58 -21.03 -16.17
CA LEU A 81 39.65 -22.36 -15.56
C LEU A 81 38.26 -22.79 -15.12
N ILE A 82 37.82 -23.96 -15.60
CA ILE A 82 36.67 -24.66 -15.04
C ILE A 82 37.17 -25.66 -14.02
N VAL A 83 36.58 -25.63 -12.82
CA VAL A 83 36.78 -26.67 -11.81
C VAL A 83 35.51 -27.49 -11.70
N SER A 84 35.63 -28.79 -11.86
CA SER A 84 34.50 -29.74 -11.80
C SER A 84 34.83 -30.93 -10.92
N TYR A 85 33.85 -31.40 -10.17
CA TYR A 85 33.95 -32.61 -9.35
C TYR A 85 32.57 -33.28 -9.25
N ALA A 86 32.54 -34.60 -9.21
CA ALA A 86 31.30 -35.34 -9.11
C ALA A 86 30.52 -34.96 -7.84
N GLY A 87 29.29 -34.48 -8.01
CA GLY A 87 28.43 -34.03 -6.91
C GLY A 87 28.45 -32.52 -6.61
N PHE A 88 29.26 -31.74 -7.33
CA PHE A 88 29.32 -30.27 -7.21
C PHE A 88 28.95 -29.60 -8.54
N THR A 89 28.39 -28.39 -8.48
CA THR A 89 28.22 -27.57 -9.69
C THR A 89 29.59 -27.05 -10.13
N PRO A 90 29.98 -27.22 -11.41
CA PRO A 90 31.24 -26.68 -11.91
C PRO A 90 31.25 -25.15 -11.79
N ASP A 91 32.39 -24.60 -11.41
CA ASP A 91 32.58 -23.15 -11.30
C ASP A 91 33.74 -22.69 -12.20
N THR A 92 33.63 -21.47 -12.72
CA THR A 92 34.51 -20.94 -13.75
C THR A 92 35.23 -19.69 -13.25
N PHE A 93 36.56 -19.72 -13.27
CA PHE A 93 37.40 -18.66 -12.72
C PHE A 93 38.29 -18.05 -13.80
N LYS A 94 38.35 -16.71 -13.82
CA LYS A 94 39.32 -15.97 -14.63
C LYS A 94 40.64 -15.83 -13.85
N VAL A 95 41.75 -16.30 -14.40
CA VAL A 95 43.07 -16.21 -13.76
C VAL A 95 43.69 -14.84 -14.05
N GLU A 96 43.50 -13.87 -13.17
CA GLU A 96 44.05 -12.51 -13.34
C GLU A 96 45.49 -12.36 -12.81
N LYS A 97 45.95 -13.27 -11.93
CA LYS A 97 47.31 -13.26 -11.37
C LYS A 97 47.90 -14.66 -11.37
N MET A 98 49.14 -14.78 -11.88
CA MET A 98 49.86 -16.04 -12.09
C MET A 98 50.43 -16.70 -10.82
N HIS A 99 49.90 -16.41 -9.63
CA HIS A 99 50.41 -17.00 -8.37
C HIS A 99 49.27 -17.32 -7.39
N ASP A 100 49.35 -18.52 -6.81
CA ASP A 100 48.56 -19.15 -5.73
C ASP A 100 47.05 -18.85 -5.72
N VAL A 101 46.28 -19.70 -6.41
CA VAL A 101 44.81 -19.62 -6.47
C VAL A 101 44.17 -20.57 -5.46
N GLN A 102 43.36 -20.03 -4.55
CA GLN A 102 42.51 -20.81 -3.65
C GLN A 102 41.09 -20.88 -4.21
N ILE A 103 40.59 -22.08 -4.48
CA ILE A 103 39.26 -22.31 -5.05
C ILE A 103 38.42 -23.09 -4.04
N ILE A 104 37.23 -22.58 -3.72
CA ILE A 104 36.29 -23.23 -2.80
C ILE A 104 35.06 -23.65 -3.60
N LEU A 105 34.81 -24.96 -3.67
CA LEU A 105 33.58 -25.48 -4.27
C LEU A 105 32.52 -25.66 -3.17
N GLY A 106 31.39 -24.96 -3.32
CA GLY A 106 30.26 -25.07 -2.41
C GLY A 106 29.47 -26.36 -2.63
N ALA A 107 29.17 -27.10 -1.55
CA ALA A 107 28.33 -28.28 -1.62
C ALA A 107 26.92 -27.93 -2.14
N ASN A 108 26.35 -28.83 -2.94
CA ASN A 108 25.11 -28.71 -3.72
C ASN A 108 23.79 -28.59 -2.90
N ASN A 109 23.77 -27.76 -1.86
CA ASN A 109 22.61 -27.53 -1.00
C ASN A 109 22.03 -26.11 -1.13
N VAL A 110 22.00 -25.56 -2.35
CA VAL A 110 21.06 -24.47 -2.64
C VAL A 110 19.72 -25.14 -2.92
N LEU A 111 18.97 -25.42 -1.86
CA LEU A 111 17.54 -25.76 -1.99
C LEU A 111 16.89 -24.66 -2.82
N GLU A 112 16.27 -25.06 -3.93
CA GLU A 112 15.43 -24.18 -4.74
C GLU A 112 14.42 -23.51 -3.81
N ALA A 113 14.39 -22.17 -3.79
CA ALA A 113 13.57 -21.44 -2.84
C ALA A 113 12.10 -21.85 -3.04
N VAL A 114 11.54 -22.61 -2.10
CA VAL A 114 10.12 -22.95 -2.12
C VAL A 114 9.33 -21.66 -1.85
N GLN A 115 8.82 -21.04 -2.90
CA GLN A 115 7.91 -19.92 -2.77
C GLN A 115 6.54 -20.43 -2.34
N VAL A 116 6.34 -20.50 -1.02
CA VAL A 116 5.02 -20.82 -0.44
C VAL A 116 4.08 -19.65 -0.73
N THR A 117 3.24 -19.79 -1.74
CA THR A 117 2.14 -18.85 -2.02
C THR A 117 0.87 -19.37 -1.37
N SER A 118 0.34 -18.61 -0.41
CA SER A 118 -0.97 -18.89 0.20
C SER A 118 -2.02 -17.97 -0.42
N LYS A 119 -3.07 -18.56 -0.99
CA LYS A 119 -4.25 -17.81 -1.46
C LYS A 119 -5.13 -17.50 -0.26
N LYS A 120 -5.06 -16.26 0.25
CA LYS A 120 -5.99 -15.77 1.28
C LYS A 120 -7.41 -15.72 0.69
N ARG A 121 -8.42 -15.98 1.52
CA ARG A 121 -9.83 -15.76 1.14
C ARG A 121 -10.04 -14.28 0.81
N ASN A 122 -10.91 -14.00 -0.15
CA ASN A 122 -11.19 -12.63 -0.61
C ASN A 122 -11.79 -11.73 0.50
N THR A 123 -12.48 -12.36 1.43
CA THR A 123 -12.88 -11.75 2.70
C THR A 123 -12.25 -12.52 3.86
N PHE A 124 -11.56 -11.81 4.75
CA PHE A 124 -10.94 -12.43 5.93
C PHE A 124 -10.94 -11.48 7.14
N ILE A 125 -10.87 -12.06 8.34
CA ILE A 125 -10.69 -11.30 9.58
C ILE A 125 -9.19 -11.19 9.84
N ASN A 126 -8.71 -9.98 10.10
CA ASN A 126 -7.30 -9.78 10.46
C ASN A 126 -7.04 -10.29 11.89
N THR A 127 -6.48 -11.49 12.00
CA THR A 127 -6.16 -12.12 13.30
C THR A 127 -4.96 -11.47 14.02
N TYR A 128 -4.19 -10.63 13.35
CA TYR A 128 -3.08 -9.89 13.95
C TYR A 128 -3.52 -8.56 14.57
N SER A 129 -4.72 -8.08 14.22
CA SER A 129 -5.30 -6.90 14.84
C SER A 129 -6.02 -7.27 16.13
N PRO A 130 -5.88 -6.48 17.21
CA PRO A 130 -6.70 -6.67 18.40
C PRO A 130 -8.17 -6.27 18.16
N PHE A 131 -8.44 -5.48 17.12
CA PHE A 131 -9.78 -5.13 16.68
C PHE A 131 -10.32 -6.18 15.70
N ARG A 132 -11.63 -6.45 15.76
CA ARG A 132 -12.32 -7.32 14.80
C ARG A 132 -12.50 -6.62 13.46
N ILE A 133 -11.42 -6.58 12.68
CA ILE A 133 -11.39 -5.97 11.35
C ILE A 133 -11.65 -7.04 10.30
N GLN A 134 -12.71 -6.87 9.53
CA GLN A 134 -12.99 -7.65 8.33
C GLN A 134 -12.39 -6.91 7.13
N THR A 135 -11.42 -7.54 6.47
CA THR A 135 -10.82 -7.03 5.23
C THR A 135 -11.51 -7.68 4.05
N ILE A 136 -11.98 -6.85 3.13
CA ILE A 136 -12.60 -7.21 1.85
C ILE A 136 -11.63 -6.77 0.76
N ASN A 137 -11.04 -7.71 0.03
CA ASN A 137 -10.08 -7.38 -1.03
C ASN A 137 -10.78 -7.16 -2.38
N SER A 138 -10.03 -6.62 -3.34
CA SER A 138 -10.49 -6.41 -4.72
C SER A 138 -11.12 -7.64 -5.39
N GLY A 139 -10.70 -8.85 -5.02
CA GLY A 139 -11.30 -10.09 -5.52
C GLY A 139 -12.72 -10.37 -5.02
N GLU A 140 -13.12 -9.86 -3.84
CA GLU A 140 -14.52 -9.87 -3.42
C GLU A 140 -15.28 -8.74 -4.10
N LEU A 141 -14.66 -7.55 -4.16
CA LEU A 141 -15.26 -6.37 -4.78
C LEU A 141 -15.58 -6.60 -6.26
N LEU A 142 -14.79 -7.41 -6.97
CA LEU A 142 -15.01 -7.75 -8.37
C LEU A 142 -16.19 -8.73 -8.60
N LYS A 143 -16.67 -9.43 -7.57
CA LYS A 143 -17.80 -10.37 -7.72
C LYS A 143 -19.11 -9.64 -8.02
N ALA A 144 -19.21 -8.38 -7.60
CA ALA A 144 -20.22 -7.46 -8.08
C ALA A 144 -19.53 -6.45 -8.99
N ALA A 145 -19.96 -6.35 -10.24
CA ALA A 145 -19.40 -5.38 -11.18
C ALA A 145 -19.84 -3.97 -10.75
N CYS A 146 -19.14 -3.39 -9.78
CA CYS A 146 -19.53 -2.15 -9.13
C CYS A 146 -18.64 -0.99 -9.55
N CYS A 147 -19.27 0.10 -9.93
CA CYS A 147 -18.61 1.29 -10.47
C CYS A 147 -18.04 2.20 -9.36
N ASN A 148 -18.64 2.18 -8.16
CA ASN A 148 -18.23 3.04 -7.04
C ASN A 148 -18.22 2.31 -5.67
N LEU A 149 -17.74 3.00 -4.63
CA LEU A 149 -17.61 2.51 -3.26
C LEU A 149 -18.95 2.08 -2.65
N SER A 150 -20.04 2.80 -2.90
CA SER A 150 -21.34 2.43 -2.33
C SER A 150 -21.81 1.06 -2.84
N GLU A 151 -21.74 0.84 -4.16
CA GLU A 151 -22.17 -0.42 -4.80
C GLU A 151 -21.26 -1.59 -4.38
N SER A 152 -19.99 -1.30 -4.06
CA SER A 152 -19.03 -2.29 -3.57
C SER A 152 -19.46 -2.98 -2.26
N PHE A 153 -20.42 -2.43 -1.51
CA PHE A 153 -20.94 -3.02 -0.28
C PHE A 153 -22.17 -3.91 -0.46
N GLU A 154 -22.79 -3.98 -1.64
CA GLU A 154 -24.02 -4.77 -1.86
C GLU A 154 -23.86 -6.27 -1.57
N THR A 155 -22.63 -6.80 -1.70
CA THR A 155 -22.34 -8.21 -1.40
C THR A 155 -21.92 -8.45 0.05
N ASN A 156 -21.90 -7.41 0.89
CA ASN A 156 -21.48 -7.50 2.28
C ASN A 156 -22.67 -7.62 3.25
N PRO A 157 -22.78 -8.70 4.04
CA PRO A 157 -23.94 -8.89 4.92
C PRO A 157 -23.97 -7.97 6.16
N SER A 158 -22.96 -7.14 6.37
CA SER A 158 -22.83 -6.28 7.57
C SER A 158 -22.90 -4.79 7.27
N VAL A 159 -22.93 -4.44 5.99
CA VAL A 159 -23.03 -3.06 5.51
C VAL A 159 -24.21 -3.04 4.58
N ASP A 160 -25.25 -2.29 4.93
CA ASP A 160 -26.39 -2.08 4.06
C ASP A 160 -26.24 -0.73 3.35
N VAL A 161 -26.62 -0.68 2.09
CA VAL A 161 -26.54 0.53 1.26
C VAL A 161 -27.95 0.92 0.92
N SER A 162 -28.40 2.03 1.47
CA SER A 162 -29.72 2.58 1.20
C SER A 162 -29.62 3.77 0.26
N TYR A 163 -30.52 3.80 -0.72
CA TYR A 163 -30.76 4.98 -1.52
C TYR A 163 -31.59 5.94 -0.68
N ASN A 164 -30.95 6.99 -0.18
CA ASN A 164 -31.64 7.98 0.65
C ASN A 164 -32.57 8.86 -0.18
N ASP A 165 -32.22 9.11 -1.44
CA ASP A 165 -33.02 9.91 -2.36
C ASP A 165 -32.64 9.59 -3.81
N ALA A 166 -33.58 9.01 -4.55
CA ALA A 166 -33.42 8.64 -5.96
C ALA A 166 -33.30 9.88 -6.87
N VAL A 167 -33.93 11.00 -6.51
CA VAL A 167 -33.93 12.24 -7.30
C VAL A 167 -32.54 12.86 -7.35
N THR A 168 -31.83 12.84 -6.21
CA THR A 168 -30.46 13.36 -6.10
C THR A 168 -29.37 12.32 -6.36
N GLY A 169 -29.73 11.03 -6.33
CA GLY A 169 -28.77 9.93 -6.35
C GLY A 169 -27.94 9.83 -5.06
N SER A 170 -28.48 10.38 -3.95
CA SER A 170 -27.86 10.31 -2.63
C SER A 170 -27.90 8.89 -2.08
N LYS A 171 -26.77 8.44 -1.55
CA LYS A 171 -26.61 7.10 -1.01
C LYS A 171 -26.05 7.18 0.40
N GLN A 172 -26.50 6.27 1.25
CA GLN A 172 -26.02 6.14 2.61
C GLN A 172 -25.66 4.70 2.93
N ILE A 173 -24.54 4.56 3.64
CA ILE A 173 -24.17 3.30 4.27
C ILE A 173 -24.79 3.24 5.66
N GLN A 174 -25.37 2.10 5.99
CA GLN A 174 -25.78 1.73 7.33
C GLN A 174 -24.89 0.60 7.84
N LEU A 175 -24.31 0.80 9.02
CA LEU A 175 -23.48 -0.20 9.69
C LEU A 175 -24.22 -0.69 10.92
N LEU A 176 -24.53 -2.00 10.97
CA LEU A 176 -25.32 -2.59 12.06
C LEU A 176 -26.69 -1.92 12.26
N GLY A 177 -27.29 -1.40 11.18
CA GLY A 177 -28.58 -0.69 11.20
C GLY A 177 -28.52 0.76 11.69
N LEU A 178 -27.33 1.28 12.04
CA LEU A 178 -27.14 2.70 12.35
C LEU A 178 -26.76 3.47 11.09
N SER A 179 -27.33 4.66 10.96
CA SER A 179 -27.06 5.58 9.86
C SER A 179 -25.58 5.97 9.76
N GLY A 180 -25.13 6.32 8.56
CA GLY A 180 -23.73 6.66 8.26
C GLY A 180 -23.16 7.82 9.08
N ASN A 181 -23.98 8.68 9.67
CA ASN A 181 -23.52 9.71 10.63
C ASN A 181 -22.94 9.13 11.94
N TYR A 182 -23.22 7.87 12.25
CA TYR A 182 -22.65 7.11 13.38
C TYR A 182 -21.49 6.21 12.96
N THR A 183 -21.11 6.22 11.68
CA THR A 183 -20.03 5.42 11.12
C THR A 183 -18.91 6.32 10.64
N GLN A 184 -17.69 6.05 11.09
CA GLN A 184 -16.55 6.81 10.61
C GLN A 184 -16.06 6.23 9.29
N LEU A 185 -16.09 7.05 8.23
CA LEU A 185 -15.52 6.72 6.94
C LEU A 185 -14.15 7.38 6.79
N THR A 186 -13.13 6.56 6.55
CA THR A 186 -11.79 7.01 6.21
C THR A 186 -11.38 6.48 4.84
N VAL A 187 -10.60 7.29 4.14
CA VAL A 187 -9.86 6.84 2.96
C VAL A 187 -8.41 6.88 3.38
N GLU A 188 -7.70 5.76 3.26
CA GLU A 188 -6.27 5.73 3.54
C GLU A 188 -5.97 6.13 5.01
N ASN A 189 -6.85 5.82 5.96
CA ASN A 189 -6.83 6.26 7.36
C ASN A 189 -6.81 7.79 7.57
N LEU A 190 -7.20 8.56 6.55
CA LEU A 190 -7.50 9.99 6.63
C LEU A 190 -9.02 10.19 6.59
N PRO A 191 -9.56 11.30 7.14
CA PRO A 191 -10.99 11.58 7.07
C PRO A 191 -11.47 11.51 5.62
N GLY A 192 -12.48 10.67 5.38
CA GLY A 192 -13.10 10.54 4.06
C GLY A 192 -14.09 11.66 3.78
N PRO A 193 -15.02 11.46 2.82
CA PRO A 193 -16.11 12.39 2.59
C PRO A 193 -16.92 12.69 3.86
N ARG A 194 -16.94 13.96 4.26
CA ARG A 194 -17.62 14.47 5.46
C ARG A 194 -18.18 15.87 5.22
N GLY A 195 -19.03 16.35 6.13
CA GLY A 195 -19.67 17.65 6.02
C GLY A 195 -20.58 17.73 4.79
N LEU A 196 -20.36 18.70 3.91
CA LEU A 196 -21.18 18.90 2.72
C LEU A 196 -21.10 17.72 1.74
N ALA A 197 -19.98 16.98 1.77
CA ALA A 197 -19.79 15.82 0.90
C ALA A 197 -20.51 14.56 1.40
N THR A 198 -21.09 14.52 2.61
CA THR A 198 -21.68 13.29 3.18
C THR A 198 -22.74 12.62 2.28
N PRO A 199 -23.71 13.34 1.66
CA PRO A 199 -24.77 12.69 0.88
C PRO A 199 -24.32 12.06 -0.44
N LEU A 200 -23.28 12.62 -1.07
CA LEU A 200 -22.82 12.23 -2.42
C LEU A 200 -21.40 11.66 -2.43
N GLY A 201 -20.68 11.76 -1.32
CA GLY A 201 -19.25 11.47 -1.23
C GLY A 201 -18.90 10.01 -1.47
N LEU A 202 -19.80 9.08 -1.14
CA LEU A 202 -19.62 7.66 -1.43
C LEU A 202 -19.57 7.36 -2.93
N ASN A 203 -20.23 8.18 -3.75
CA ASN A 203 -20.21 8.03 -5.19
C ASN A 203 -18.87 8.51 -5.78
N SER A 204 -18.10 9.34 -5.05
CA SER A 204 -16.84 9.94 -5.53
C SER A 204 -15.59 9.06 -5.47
N ILE A 205 -15.74 7.80 -5.03
CA ILE A 205 -14.64 6.84 -4.91
C ILE A 205 -14.95 5.69 -5.85
N ALA A 206 -14.17 5.60 -6.94
CA ALA A 206 -14.34 4.58 -7.95
C ALA A 206 -14.02 3.20 -7.41
N GLY A 207 -14.83 2.19 -7.74
CA GLY A 207 -14.61 0.79 -7.36
C GLY A 207 -13.21 0.29 -7.78
N PRO A 208 -12.77 0.52 -9.03
CA PRO A 208 -11.46 0.11 -9.51
C PRO A 208 -10.25 0.79 -8.84
N TRP A 209 -10.47 1.83 -8.03
CA TRP A 209 -9.42 2.44 -7.22
C TRP A 209 -9.21 1.71 -5.90
N ILE A 210 -10.16 0.88 -5.47
CA ILE A 210 -10.17 0.24 -4.15
C ILE A 210 -9.36 -1.05 -4.20
N GLU A 211 -8.28 -1.09 -3.45
CA GLU A 211 -7.50 -2.32 -3.24
C GLU A 211 -8.16 -3.19 -2.17
N SER A 212 -8.60 -2.55 -1.09
CA SER A 212 -9.34 -3.23 -0.03
C SER A 212 -10.20 -2.28 0.79
N ILE A 213 -11.22 -2.83 1.42
CA ILE A 213 -12.03 -2.15 2.42
C ILE A 213 -11.83 -2.86 3.75
N GLN A 214 -11.56 -2.08 4.79
CA GLN A 214 -11.39 -2.55 6.15
C GLN A 214 -12.60 -2.10 6.98
N LEU A 215 -13.39 -3.07 7.43
CA LEU A 215 -14.58 -2.84 8.23
C LEU A 215 -14.32 -3.24 9.68
N SER A 216 -14.37 -2.28 10.60
CA SER A 216 -14.42 -2.51 12.04
C SER A 216 -15.85 -2.35 12.52
N LYS A 217 -16.39 -3.38 13.18
CA LYS A 217 -17.76 -3.37 13.72
C LYS A 217 -17.73 -2.96 15.19
N GLY A 218 -18.58 -2.00 15.57
CA GLY A 218 -18.57 -1.39 16.89
C GLY A 218 -17.41 -0.40 17.06
N VAL A 219 -17.23 0.09 18.27
CA VAL A 219 -16.23 1.12 18.58
C VAL A 219 -14.83 0.72 18.10
N GLY A 220 -14.28 1.53 17.18
CA GLY A 220 -12.95 1.31 16.66
C GLY A 220 -11.87 1.95 17.52
N SER A 221 -10.68 2.13 16.95
CA SER A 221 -9.56 2.74 17.65
C SER A 221 -9.82 4.22 17.91
N VAL A 222 -9.54 4.68 19.14
CA VAL A 222 -9.62 6.10 19.53
C VAL A 222 -8.59 6.98 18.78
N VAL A 223 -7.60 6.34 18.17
CA VAL A 223 -6.59 6.98 17.31
C VAL A 223 -7.19 7.53 16.03
N ASN A 224 -8.25 6.89 15.51
CA ASN A 224 -8.87 7.27 14.24
C ASN A 224 -9.90 8.39 14.40
N GLY A 225 -10.50 8.55 15.59
CA GLY A 225 -11.43 9.64 15.88
C GLY A 225 -12.59 9.23 16.79
N TYR A 226 -13.53 10.15 17.00
CA TYR A 226 -14.68 9.99 17.90
C TYR A 226 -16.00 9.65 17.16
N GLU A 227 -16.00 9.61 15.83
CA GLU A 227 -17.22 9.47 15.00
C GLU A 227 -17.70 8.01 14.82
N SER A 228 -17.03 7.04 15.45
CA SER A 228 -17.14 5.60 15.10
C SER A 228 -18.04 4.76 16.01
N ILE A 229 -19.19 5.29 16.43
CA ILE A 229 -20.10 4.61 17.38
C ILE A 229 -20.57 3.26 16.82
N ALA A 230 -21.05 3.23 15.57
CA ALA A 230 -21.47 2.01 14.88
C ALA A 230 -20.27 1.20 14.35
N GLY A 231 -19.20 1.92 13.97
CA GLY A 231 -17.93 1.36 13.57
C GLY A 231 -17.16 2.23 12.59
N GLN A 232 -16.15 1.62 11.96
CA GLN A 232 -15.21 2.29 11.08
C GLN A 232 -15.14 1.56 9.74
N ILE A 233 -15.14 2.33 8.67
CA ILE A 233 -14.89 1.87 7.30
C ILE A 233 -13.65 2.60 6.83
N ASN A 234 -12.56 1.88 6.59
CA ASN A 234 -11.36 2.43 5.96
C ASN A 234 -11.21 1.86 4.55
N VAL A 235 -11.11 2.75 3.57
CA VAL A 235 -10.92 2.40 2.15
C VAL A 235 -9.45 2.57 1.80
N GLU A 236 -8.79 1.49 1.42
CA GLU A 236 -7.42 1.51 0.93
C GLU A 236 -7.43 1.57 -0.60
N LEU A 237 -6.78 2.59 -1.15
CA LEU A 237 -6.64 2.77 -2.58
C LEU A 237 -5.43 1.99 -3.10
N VAL A 238 -5.50 1.56 -4.36
CA VAL A 238 -4.42 0.86 -5.07
C VAL A 238 -3.08 1.56 -4.88
N LYS A 239 -2.10 0.81 -4.36
CA LYS A 239 -0.74 1.30 -4.09
C LYS A 239 0.16 1.22 -5.34
N PRO A 240 0.88 2.29 -5.72
CA PRO A 240 1.75 2.29 -6.89
C PRO A 240 2.95 1.33 -6.79
N GLU A 241 3.28 0.84 -5.59
CA GLU A 241 4.37 -0.11 -5.35
C GLU A 241 4.05 -1.54 -5.78
N THR A 242 2.76 -1.91 -5.80
CA THR A 242 2.29 -3.28 -6.05
C THR A 242 1.36 -3.39 -7.25
N ALA A 243 0.84 -2.26 -7.74
CA ALA A 243 -0.07 -2.21 -8.86
C ALA A 243 0.61 -2.51 -10.21
N PRO A 244 -0.14 -3.04 -11.19
CA PRO A 244 0.35 -3.12 -12.57
C PRO A 244 0.63 -1.72 -13.12
N LEU A 245 1.58 -1.63 -14.06
CA LEU A 245 2.01 -0.35 -14.67
C LEU A 245 0.83 0.46 -15.23
N LEU A 246 -0.08 -0.23 -15.91
CA LEU A 246 -1.30 0.32 -16.48
C LEU A 246 -2.45 -0.65 -16.24
N TYR A 247 -3.54 -0.14 -15.72
CA TYR A 247 -4.82 -0.83 -15.64
C TYR A 247 -5.91 0.07 -16.21
N LEU A 248 -6.67 -0.47 -17.17
CA LEU A 248 -7.79 0.21 -17.81
C LEU A 248 -9.05 -0.61 -17.56
N ASN A 249 -10.11 0.07 -17.14
CA ASN A 249 -11.42 -0.54 -16.98
C ASN A 249 -12.48 0.32 -17.67
N GLY A 250 -13.38 -0.33 -18.40
CA GLY A 250 -14.50 0.32 -19.07
C GLY A 250 -15.77 -0.49 -18.83
N TYR A 251 -16.84 0.19 -18.45
CA TYR A 251 -18.16 -0.39 -18.24
C TYR A 251 -19.22 0.41 -18.99
N TYR A 252 -20.20 -0.30 -19.55
CA TYR A 252 -21.36 0.30 -20.21
C TYR A 252 -22.57 -0.60 -20.03
N ASN A 253 -23.75 -0.02 -19.83
CA ASN A 253 -24.99 -0.79 -19.68
C ASN A 253 -26.16 -0.25 -20.51
N SER A 254 -27.25 -1.03 -20.57
CA SER A 254 -28.48 -0.71 -21.29
C SER A 254 -29.18 0.57 -20.80
N ASN A 255 -28.88 1.00 -19.58
CA ASN A 255 -29.45 2.20 -18.98
C ASN A 255 -28.67 3.46 -19.37
N GLY A 256 -27.69 3.36 -20.27
CA GLY A 256 -26.88 4.49 -20.71
C GLY A 256 -25.86 4.97 -19.69
N ARG A 257 -25.54 4.14 -18.68
CA ARG A 257 -24.41 4.38 -17.79
C ARG A 257 -23.12 3.97 -18.48
N ALA A 258 -22.11 4.82 -18.44
CA ALA A 258 -20.77 4.54 -18.92
C ALA A 258 -19.75 4.92 -17.85
N ASP A 259 -18.75 4.09 -17.62
CA ASP A 259 -17.75 4.28 -16.58
C ASP A 259 -16.37 3.90 -17.14
N PHE A 260 -15.40 4.81 -17.00
CA PHE A 260 -14.04 4.64 -17.50
C PHE A 260 -13.04 4.89 -16.38
N ASN A 261 -12.07 3.99 -16.23
CA ASN A 261 -11.00 4.13 -15.25
C ASN A 261 -9.64 3.87 -15.90
N ALA A 262 -8.66 4.65 -15.48
CA ALA A 262 -7.27 4.43 -15.82
C ALA A 262 -6.40 4.58 -14.58
N ASN A 263 -5.73 3.49 -14.19
CA ASN A 263 -4.78 3.48 -13.09
C ASN A 263 -3.37 3.30 -13.68
N LEU A 264 -2.51 4.28 -13.45
CA LEU A 264 -1.09 4.23 -13.77
C LEU A 264 -0.28 4.07 -12.48
N ALA A 265 0.70 3.17 -12.47
CA ALA A 265 1.60 2.97 -11.34
C ALA A 265 3.04 2.82 -11.82
N VAL A 266 3.88 3.81 -11.53
CA VAL A 266 5.25 3.86 -12.03
C VAL A 266 6.24 3.86 -10.86
N PRO A 267 7.08 2.81 -10.72
CA PRO A 267 8.22 2.85 -9.81
C PRO A 267 9.34 3.70 -10.43
N LEU A 268 9.44 4.97 -10.01
CA LEU A 268 10.46 5.90 -10.50
C LEU A 268 11.88 5.49 -10.07
N SER A 269 12.02 4.85 -8.91
CA SER A 269 13.28 4.30 -8.41
C SER A 269 13.03 3.19 -7.38
N LYS A 270 14.10 2.63 -6.78
CA LYS A 270 14.00 1.70 -5.64
C LYS A 270 13.29 2.28 -4.42
N ARG A 271 13.18 3.62 -4.34
CA ARG A 271 12.62 4.33 -3.17
C ARG A 271 11.37 5.14 -3.50
N TRP A 272 11.15 5.49 -4.75
CA TRP A 272 10.06 6.37 -5.19
C TRP A 272 9.11 5.64 -6.12
N SER A 273 7.81 5.79 -5.86
CA SER A 273 6.74 5.36 -6.76
C SER A 273 5.69 6.45 -6.88
N VAL A 274 5.08 6.53 -8.05
CA VAL A 274 3.99 7.47 -8.35
C VAL A 274 2.80 6.70 -8.89
N GLY A 275 1.61 7.09 -8.46
CA GLY A 275 0.34 6.57 -8.92
C GLY A 275 -0.54 7.69 -9.47
N LEU A 276 -1.24 7.41 -10.57
CA LEU A 276 -2.29 8.25 -11.10
C LEU A 276 -3.54 7.40 -11.27
N LEU A 277 -4.62 7.76 -10.57
CA LEU A 277 -5.92 7.10 -10.67
C LEU A 277 -6.87 8.09 -11.33
N LEU A 278 -7.46 7.71 -12.46
CA LEU A 278 -8.44 8.49 -13.21
C LEU A 278 -9.74 7.72 -13.27
N HIS A 279 -10.84 8.45 -13.15
CA HIS A 279 -12.19 7.92 -13.20
C HIS A 279 -13.13 8.94 -13.84
N ASP A 280 -14.00 8.46 -14.71
CA ASP A 280 -15.02 9.26 -15.36
C ASP A 280 -16.30 8.41 -15.51
N ASP A 281 -17.38 8.84 -14.86
CA ASP A 281 -18.70 8.17 -14.88
C ASP A 281 -19.72 9.10 -15.54
N PHE A 282 -20.57 8.51 -16.38
CA PHE A 282 -21.57 9.21 -17.16
C PHE A 282 -22.93 8.50 -17.05
N GLN A 283 -23.98 9.27 -16.84
CA GLN A 283 -25.36 8.80 -16.93
C GLN A 283 -26.11 9.72 -17.90
N TYR A 284 -26.28 9.29 -19.15
CA TYR A 284 -26.90 10.11 -20.19
C TYR A 284 -28.41 9.89 -20.33
N ASN A 285 -28.85 8.65 -20.15
CA ASN A 285 -30.26 8.34 -20.36
C ASN A 285 -31.07 8.68 -19.11
N LYS A 286 -32.25 9.23 -19.36
CA LYS A 286 -33.30 9.45 -18.38
C LYS A 286 -34.10 8.16 -18.30
N THR A 287 -33.89 7.39 -17.24
CA THR A 287 -34.60 6.13 -17.03
C THR A 287 -35.75 6.33 -16.06
N ASP A 288 -36.92 5.82 -16.42
CA ASP A 288 -38.14 5.83 -15.62
C ASP A 288 -38.82 4.47 -15.80
N PHE A 289 -38.47 3.53 -14.92
CA PHE A 289 -38.93 2.16 -14.95
C PHE A 289 -40.35 2.02 -14.38
N ASN A 290 -40.71 2.85 -13.40
CA ASN A 290 -42.01 2.81 -12.73
C ASN A 290 -43.08 3.66 -13.46
N LYS A 291 -42.67 4.49 -14.42
CA LYS A 291 -43.49 5.37 -15.27
C LYS A 291 -44.24 6.45 -14.49
N ASP A 292 -43.63 6.96 -13.42
CA ASP A 292 -44.22 8.02 -12.60
C ASP A 292 -43.91 9.44 -13.10
N GLY A 293 -43.10 9.57 -14.16
CA GLY A 293 -42.71 10.85 -14.75
C GLY A 293 -41.41 11.43 -14.19
N PHE A 294 -40.81 10.80 -13.18
CA PHE A 294 -39.51 11.15 -12.63
C PHE A 294 -38.41 10.22 -13.16
N ARG A 295 -37.18 10.71 -13.13
CA ARG A 295 -36.02 9.86 -13.37
C ARG A 295 -35.73 9.05 -12.12
N ASP A 296 -35.52 7.75 -12.29
CA ASP A 296 -35.07 6.86 -11.21
C ASP A 296 -33.62 7.13 -10.79
N MET A 297 -32.83 7.72 -11.68
CA MET A 297 -31.44 8.10 -11.43
C MET A 297 -31.14 9.48 -12.06
N PRO A 298 -30.38 10.35 -11.38
CA PRO A 298 -29.96 11.60 -11.97
C PRO A 298 -29.03 11.35 -13.15
N THR A 299 -29.23 12.12 -14.21
CA THR A 299 -28.30 12.18 -15.35
C THR A 299 -27.15 13.12 -15.01
N GLY A 300 -25.96 12.86 -15.54
CA GLY A 300 -24.81 13.69 -15.21
C GLY A 300 -23.48 13.08 -15.57
N ASN A 301 -22.43 13.72 -15.07
CA ASN A 301 -21.06 13.25 -15.18
C ASN A 301 -20.28 13.52 -13.89
N LEU A 302 -19.50 12.53 -13.47
CA LEU A 302 -18.56 12.61 -12.37
C LEU A 302 -17.16 12.30 -12.91
N PHE A 303 -16.28 13.30 -12.89
CA PHE A 303 -14.86 13.12 -13.11
C PHE A 303 -14.12 13.12 -11.78
N SER A 304 -13.17 12.22 -11.59
CA SER A 304 -12.27 12.21 -10.44
C SER A 304 -10.86 11.78 -10.82
N ALA A 305 -9.87 12.43 -10.23
CA ALA A 305 -8.47 12.12 -10.42
C ALA A 305 -7.71 12.15 -9.10
N VAL A 306 -6.82 11.18 -8.88
CA VAL A 306 -5.90 11.15 -7.73
C VAL A 306 -4.48 10.98 -8.24
N ASN A 307 -3.61 11.94 -7.92
CA ASN A 307 -2.18 11.78 -8.10
C ASN A 307 -1.53 11.56 -6.74
N ARG A 308 -0.80 10.45 -6.59
CA ARG A 308 -0.21 10.04 -5.31
C ARG A 308 1.25 9.65 -5.50
N TRP A 309 2.06 9.96 -4.49
CA TRP A 309 3.48 9.70 -4.44
C TRP A 309 3.80 8.95 -3.16
N SER A 310 4.74 8.02 -3.26
CA SER A 310 5.22 7.26 -2.13
C SER A 310 6.74 7.16 -2.17
N TYR A 311 7.34 7.43 -1.02
CA TYR A 311 8.76 7.34 -0.75
C TYR A 311 9.00 6.39 0.43
N ASN A 312 9.95 5.48 0.26
CA ASN A 312 10.42 4.60 1.33
C ASN A 312 11.95 4.45 1.22
N ASP A 313 12.66 4.79 2.29
CA ASP A 313 14.13 4.71 2.31
C ASP A 313 14.67 3.31 2.63
N GLY A 314 13.81 2.39 3.08
CA GLY A 314 14.14 1.05 3.55
C GLY A 314 14.82 1.02 4.93
N LEU A 315 15.05 2.18 5.56
CA LEU A 315 15.70 2.35 6.86
C LEU A 315 14.70 2.72 7.96
N GLY A 316 13.43 2.97 7.61
CA GLY A 316 12.34 3.21 8.55
C GLY A 316 11.61 4.54 8.31
N PHE A 317 12.08 5.38 7.38
CA PHE A 317 11.38 6.60 7.00
C PHE A 317 10.51 6.36 5.75
N THR A 318 9.22 6.66 5.89
CA THR A 318 8.23 6.56 4.83
C THR A 318 7.50 7.88 4.69
N PHE A 319 7.27 8.31 3.46
CA PHE A 319 6.52 9.52 3.18
C PHE A 319 5.58 9.28 2.01
N GLN A 320 4.31 9.64 2.17
CA GLN A 320 3.29 9.56 1.14
C GLN A 320 2.58 10.90 1.04
N PHE A 321 2.29 11.36 -0.17
CA PHE A 321 1.50 12.57 -0.36
C PHE A 321 0.76 12.50 -1.68
N GLY A 322 -0.22 13.37 -1.86
CA GLY A 322 -0.97 13.42 -3.10
C GLY A 322 -2.02 14.51 -3.12
N ALA A 323 -2.68 14.59 -4.27
CA ALA A 323 -3.81 15.48 -4.50
C ALA A 323 -4.93 14.69 -5.19
N LYS A 324 -6.17 15.05 -4.85
CA LYS A 324 -7.40 14.56 -5.47
C LYS A 324 -8.16 15.77 -6.04
N TYR A 325 -8.67 15.60 -7.24
CA TYR A 325 -9.66 16.49 -7.83
C TYR A 325 -10.93 15.71 -8.14
N MET A 326 -12.08 16.33 -7.92
CA MET A 326 -13.39 15.76 -8.23
C MET A 326 -14.29 16.87 -8.75
N LYS A 327 -14.98 16.58 -9.85
CA LYS A 327 -16.05 17.41 -10.39
C LYS A 327 -17.26 16.54 -10.66
N ASP A 328 -18.38 16.87 -10.04
CA ASP A 328 -19.66 16.15 -10.19
C ASP A 328 -20.72 17.13 -10.68
N ASP A 329 -21.41 16.79 -11.76
CA ASP A 329 -22.52 17.58 -12.28
C ASP A 329 -23.72 16.68 -12.55
N LYS A 330 -24.77 16.85 -11.76
CA LYS A 330 -25.98 16.03 -11.75
C LYS A 330 -27.23 16.83 -12.04
N THR A 331 -28.18 16.18 -12.68
CA THR A 331 -29.53 16.68 -12.93
C THR A 331 -30.55 15.58 -12.74
N GLY A 332 -31.45 15.79 -11.78
CA GLY A 332 -32.56 14.90 -11.47
C GLY A 332 -33.91 15.61 -11.53
N GLY A 333 -34.96 14.93 -11.08
CA GLY A 333 -36.34 15.39 -11.12
C GLY A 333 -37.13 14.78 -12.27
N GLU A 334 -38.08 15.52 -12.81
CA GLU A 334 -38.96 15.05 -13.88
C GLU A 334 -38.19 14.69 -15.16
N ASN A 335 -38.67 13.71 -15.91
CA ASN A 335 -38.08 13.30 -17.19
C ASN A 335 -37.99 14.49 -18.17
N SER A 336 -39.02 15.32 -18.20
CA SER A 336 -39.11 16.51 -19.06
C SER A 336 -38.20 17.66 -18.63
N PHE A 337 -37.68 17.66 -17.40
CA PHE A 337 -36.88 18.76 -16.86
C PHE A 337 -35.49 18.83 -17.50
N GLU A 338 -35.07 19.97 -18.02
CA GLU A 338 -33.70 20.21 -18.46
C GLU A 338 -33.01 21.26 -17.57
N LYS A 339 -31.67 21.29 -17.52
CA LYS A 339 -30.94 22.31 -16.73
C LYS A 339 -31.33 23.75 -17.05
N LYS A 340 -31.75 24.01 -18.30
CA LYS A 340 -32.23 25.34 -18.73
C LYS A 340 -33.55 25.75 -18.05
N ASP A 341 -34.31 24.79 -17.54
CA ASP A 341 -35.58 24.98 -16.85
C ASP A 341 -35.38 25.24 -15.35
N LYS A 342 -34.14 25.50 -14.92
CA LYS A 342 -33.78 25.87 -13.54
C LYS A 342 -34.72 26.95 -13.01
N PHE A 343 -35.27 26.74 -11.82
CA PHE A 343 -36.26 27.62 -11.18
C PHE A 343 -37.59 27.77 -11.97
N SER A 344 -37.96 26.76 -12.75
CA SER A 344 -39.32 26.63 -13.30
C SER A 344 -40.30 26.22 -12.21
N SER A 345 -41.50 26.81 -12.23
CA SER A 345 -42.64 26.36 -11.42
C SER A 345 -43.48 25.28 -12.12
N ALA A 346 -43.20 24.98 -13.39
CA ALA A 346 -43.97 24.06 -14.21
C ALA A 346 -43.40 22.63 -14.24
N LEU A 347 -42.08 22.49 -14.05
CA LEU A 347 -41.38 21.21 -14.01
C LEU A 347 -40.48 21.20 -12.78
N TYR A 348 -40.61 20.16 -11.95
CA TYR A 348 -39.71 19.96 -10.83
C TYR A 348 -38.38 19.37 -11.29
N GLY A 349 -37.29 19.99 -10.84
CA GLY A 349 -35.94 19.55 -11.16
C GLY A 349 -34.96 19.84 -10.05
N VAL A 350 -33.89 19.04 -10.05
CA VAL A 350 -32.76 19.19 -9.14
C VAL A 350 -31.49 19.29 -9.96
N GLY A 351 -30.61 20.21 -9.61
CA GLY A 351 -29.26 20.25 -10.16
C GLY A 351 -28.25 20.39 -9.05
N ILE A 352 -27.16 19.63 -9.13
CA ILE A 352 -26.08 19.64 -8.13
C ILE A 352 -24.76 19.69 -8.89
N ASN A 353 -24.01 20.76 -8.69
CA ASN A 353 -22.67 20.92 -9.22
C ASN A 353 -21.71 20.98 -8.05
N THR A 354 -20.75 20.06 -8.00
CA THR A 354 -19.75 19.95 -6.95
C THR A 354 -18.36 20.02 -7.55
N ASP A 355 -17.52 20.88 -7.00
CA ASP A 355 -16.09 20.94 -7.28
C ASP A 355 -15.33 20.74 -5.97
N ARG A 356 -14.37 19.82 -5.96
CA ARG A 356 -13.60 19.49 -4.76
C ARG A 356 -12.14 19.24 -5.10
N VAL A 357 -11.27 19.93 -4.37
CA VAL A 357 -9.83 19.73 -4.38
C VAL A 357 -9.38 19.30 -3.00
N GLU A 358 -8.59 18.24 -2.92
CA GLU A 358 -8.09 17.69 -1.67
C GLU A 358 -6.60 17.39 -1.80
N GLY A 359 -5.83 17.69 -0.75
CA GLY A 359 -4.42 17.36 -0.62
C GLY A 359 -4.18 16.55 0.65
N PHE A 360 -3.26 15.59 0.60
CA PHE A 360 -2.93 14.78 1.75
C PHE A 360 -1.43 14.49 1.87
N GLY A 361 -1.01 14.19 3.10
CA GLY A 361 0.34 13.81 3.45
C GLY A 361 0.37 12.83 4.63
N LYS A 362 1.26 11.84 4.57
CA LYS A 362 1.53 10.90 5.64
C LYS A 362 3.03 10.75 5.78
N ILE A 363 3.56 11.07 6.95
CA ILE A 363 4.97 10.92 7.28
C ILE A 363 5.06 9.87 8.37
N GLY A 364 5.89 8.86 8.17
CA GLY A 364 6.11 7.78 9.12
C GLY A 364 7.60 7.59 9.39
N TYR A 365 7.95 7.40 10.65
CA TYR A 365 9.31 7.05 11.06
C TYR A 365 9.27 5.92 12.07
N VAL A 366 9.83 4.76 11.68
CA VAL A 366 10.05 3.61 12.55
C VAL A 366 11.50 3.65 13.02
N PHE A 367 11.72 3.63 14.33
CA PHE A 367 13.07 3.75 14.89
C PHE A 367 13.89 2.49 14.55
N PRO A 368 15.04 2.60 13.86
CA PRO A 368 15.78 1.43 13.36
C PRO A 368 16.26 0.47 14.46
N LYS A 369 16.59 1.03 15.63
CA LYS A 369 17.06 0.28 16.81
C LYS A 369 15.92 -0.31 17.65
N THR A 370 14.72 0.24 17.52
CA THR A 370 13.53 -0.11 18.31
C THR A 370 12.32 -0.17 17.38
N LYS A 371 12.21 -1.26 16.60
CA LYS A 371 11.18 -1.41 15.56
C LYS A 371 9.73 -1.34 16.06
N TYR A 372 9.51 -1.50 17.36
CA TYR A 372 8.20 -1.36 18.02
C TYR A 372 7.85 0.11 18.33
N GLN A 373 8.78 1.04 18.15
CA GLN A 373 8.55 2.47 18.30
C GLN A 373 8.37 3.10 16.92
N SER A 374 7.35 3.94 16.77
CA SER A 374 7.22 4.78 15.58
C SER A 374 6.46 6.06 15.84
N ILE A 375 6.73 7.07 15.03
CA ILE A 375 5.97 8.31 14.94
C ILE A 375 5.33 8.37 13.56
N GLY A 376 4.06 8.73 13.51
CA GLY A 376 3.30 8.99 12.30
C GLY A 376 2.66 10.37 12.36
N LEU A 377 2.71 11.13 11.28
CA LEU A 377 1.97 12.36 11.10
C LEU A 377 1.09 12.22 9.87
N GLN A 378 -0.22 12.37 10.05
CA GLN A 378 -1.21 12.40 9.00
C GLN A 378 -1.70 13.84 8.83
N LEU A 379 -1.81 14.29 7.59
CA LEU A 379 -2.26 15.61 7.21
C LEU A 379 -3.24 15.47 6.04
N SER A 380 -4.34 16.20 6.08
CA SER A 380 -5.19 16.41 4.91
C SER A 380 -5.81 17.80 4.95
N ALA A 381 -6.09 18.34 3.77
CA ALA A 381 -6.81 19.58 3.61
C ALA A 381 -7.67 19.49 2.36
N PHE A 382 -8.85 20.08 2.39
CA PHE A 382 -9.69 20.16 1.21
C PHE A 382 -10.47 21.46 1.14
N ASN A 383 -10.82 21.83 -0.09
CA ASN A 383 -11.84 22.80 -0.40
C ASN A 383 -12.95 22.07 -1.18
N HIS A 384 -14.19 22.30 -0.76
CA HIS A 384 -15.38 21.71 -1.35
C HIS A 384 -16.37 22.83 -1.65
N GLN A 385 -16.74 22.99 -2.92
CA GLN A 385 -17.78 23.90 -3.36
C GLN A 385 -18.94 23.08 -3.93
N GLN A 386 -20.15 23.43 -3.53
CA GLN A 386 -21.36 22.79 -4.01
C GLN A 386 -22.44 23.83 -4.28
N ASP A 387 -22.77 23.99 -5.56
CA ASP A 387 -23.88 24.82 -6.04
C ASP A 387 -25.02 23.90 -6.46
N ALA A 388 -26.15 24.01 -5.78
CA ALA A 388 -27.30 23.16 -6.01
C ALA A 388 -28.61 23.95 -6.08
N PHE A 389 -29.63 23.35 -6.66
CA PHE A 389 -31.00 23.82 -6.55
C PHE A 389 -31.96 22.63 -6.47
N PHE A 390 -33.03 22.81 -5.70
CA PHE A 390 -34.09 21.84 -5.49
C PHE A 390 -35.43 22.51 -5.81
N GLY A 391 -35.90 22.34 -7.04
CA GLY A 391 -37.00 23.14 -7.61
C GLY A 391 -36.63 24.62 -7.60
N MET A 392 -37.38 25.42 -6.83
CA MET A 392 -37.14 26.86 -6.64
C MET A 392 -36.09 27.19 -5.56
N SER A 393 -35.68 26.19 -4.77
CA SER A 393 -34.80 26.39 -3.62
C SER A 393 -33.34 26.39 -4.08
N GLU A 394 -32.67 27.53 -4.06
CA GLU A 394 -31.22 27.59 -4.32
C GLU A 394 -30.43 27.24 -3.05
N TYR A 395 -29.35 26.47 -3.21
CA TYR A 395 -28.37 26.18 -2.19
C TYR A 395 -26.95 26.39 -2.72
N LYS A 396 -26.12 27.11 -1.99
CA LYS A 396 -24.69 27.28 -2.29
C LYS A 396 -23.90 27.02 -1.02
N GLY A 397 -22.95 26.10 -1.05
CA GLY A 397 -22.15 25.73 0.11
C GLY A 397 -20.68 25.66 -0.24
N THR A 398 -19.84 26.28 0.58
CA THR A 398 -18.40 26.07 0.57
C THR A 398 -17.94 25.53 1.91
N GLN A 399 -17.11 24.49 1.89
CA GLN A 399 -16.46 23.93 3.07
C GLN A 399 -14.95 23.87 2.84
N ASP A 400 -14.21 24.53 3.72
CA ASP A 400 -12.77 24.33 3.86
C ASP A 400 -12.50 23.45 5.06
N ASN A 401 -11.54 22.54 4.93
CA ASN A 401 -11.12 21.68 6.03
C ASN A 401 -9.60 21.58 6.10
N PHE A 402 -9.10 21.50 7.33
CA PHE A 402 -7.75 21.09 7.64
C PHE A 402 -7.78 20.03 8.75
N TYR A 403 -7.08 18.93 8.52
CA TYR A 403 -6.95 17.83 9.46
C TYR A 403 -5.48 17.49 9.69
N ALA A 404 -5.14 17.26 10.95
CA ALA A 404 -3.84 16.77 11.36
C ALA A 404 -3.98 15.73 12.47
N ASN A 405 -3.18 14.66 12.41
CA ASN A 405 -3.14 13.63 13.45
C ASN A 405 -1.71 13.14 13.66
N LEU A 406 -1.16 13.39 14.84
CA LEU A 406 0.15 12.96 15.26
C LEU A 406 0.02 11.74 16.16
N ILE A 407 0.60 10.62 15.73
CA ILE A 407 0.52 9.33 16.39
C ILE A 407 1.92 8.92 16.84
N TYR A 408 2.09 8.62 18.11
CA TYR A 408 3.24 7.92 18.65
C TYR A 408 2.82 6.55 19.15
N GLN A 409 3.59 5.51 18.82
CA GLN A 409 3.37 4.18 19.36
C GLN A 409 4.66 3.58 19.90
N SER A 410 4.54 2.79 20.96
CA SER A 410 5.65 2.09 21.62
C SER A 410 5.10 0.94 22.49
N ILE A 411 5.98 0.28 23.23
CA ILE A 411 5.65 -0.77 24.21
C ILE A 411 6.01 -0.34 25.63
N ILE A 412 5.43 -1.00 26.63
CA ILE A 412 5.74 -0.85 28.05
C ILE A 412 6.38 -2.15 28.55
N GLY A 413 7.70 -2.15 28.72
CA GLY A 413 8.45 -3.33 29.19
C GLY A 413 8.62 -4.43 28.13
N ASN A 414 7.53 -4.98 27.59
CA ASN A 414 7.56 -6.05 26.58
C ASN A 414 6.44 -5.92 25.53
N THR A 415 6.46 -6.79 24.53
CA THR A 415 5.53 -6.76 23.38
C THR A 415 4.08 -7.09 23.71
N ASN A 416 3.79 -7.61 24.91
CA ASN A 416 2.43 -7.89 25.36
C ASN A 416 1.73 -6.60 25.80
N HIS A 417 2.48 -5.51 26.04
CA HIS A 417 1.97 -4.22 26.48
C HIS A 417 2.32 -3.17 25.44
N LYS A 418 1.38 -2.86 24.54
CA LYS A 418 1.56 -1.83 23.49
C LYS A 418 0.73 -0.61 23.85
N PHE A 419 1.19 0.57 23.45
CA PHE A 419 0.38 1.77 23.56
C PHE A 419 0.52 2.66 22.32
N ARG A 420 -0.51 3.45 22.09
CA ARG A 420 -0.57 4.51 21.09
C ARG A 420 -1.06 5.77 21.78
N THR A 421 -0.46 6.90 21.48
CA THR A 421 -0.84 8.19 22.03
C THR A 421 -0.67 9.25 20.97
N GLY A 422 -1.38 10.36 21.07
CA GLY A 422 -1.32 11.36 20.04
C GLY A 422 -2.16 12.59 20.27
N LEU A 423 -2.05 13.48 19.28
CA LEU A 423 -2.77 14.75 19.20
C LEU A 423 -3.44 14.82 17.83
N SER A 424 -4.67 15.30 17.81
CA SER A 424 -5.44 15.49 16.58
C SER A 424 -6.03 16.89 16.53
N LEU A 425 -6.14 17.43 15.33
CA LEU A 425 -6.80 18.69 15.05
C LEU A 425 -7.67 18.51 13.81
N ASN A 426 -8.93 18.92 13.91
CA ASN A 426 -9.82 19.05 12.76
C ASN A 426 -10.43 20.45 12.78
N ALA A 427 -10.22 21.22 11.72
CA ALA A 427 -10.72 22.56 11.57
C ALA A 427 -11.59 22.65 10.31
N ASP A 428 -12.87 22.96 10.50
CA ASP A 428 -13.84 23.16 9.44
C ASP A 428 -14.31 24.61 9.39
N ARG A 429 -14.48 25.12 8.17
CA ARG A 429 -15.15 26.39 7.89
C ARG A 429 -16.25 26.14 6.86
N TYR A 430 -17.49 26.34 7.28
CA TYR A 430 -18.68 26.27 6.45
C TYR A 430 -19.19 27.67 6.14
N ASN A 431 -19.53 27.90 4.88
CA ASN A 431 -20.26 29.08 4.43
C ASN A 431 -21.33 28.62 3.45
N GLU A 432 -22.57 28.65 3.90
CA GLU A 432 -23.73 28.11 3.20
C GLU A 432 -24.78 29.21 3.01
N ALA A 433 -25.43 29.22 1.85
CA ALA A 433 -26.57 30.05 1.55
C ALA A 433 -27.70 29.13 1.09
N TYR A 434 -28.82 29.14 1.82
CA TYR A 434 -30.04 28.43 1.46
C TYR A 434 -31.14 29.46 1.23
N MET A 435 -31.58 29.59 -0.02
CA MET A 435 -32.41 30.69 -0.48
C MET A 435 -31.83 32.06 -0.04
N ALA A 436 -32.57 32.83 0.77
CA ALA A 436 -32.13 34.12 1.29
C ALA A 436 -31.30 34.02 2.58
N ASN A 437 -31.28 32.84 3.24
CA ASN A 437 -30.64 32.66 4.53
C ASN A 437 -29.17 32.27 4.37
N ARG A 438 -28.29 32.84 5.20
CA ARG A 438 -26.87 32.53 5.24
C ARG A 438 -26.51 31.86 6.56
N TYR A 439 -25.73 30.80 6.48
CA TYR A 439 -25.21 30.05 7.62
C TYR A 439 -23.68 30.00 7.53
N GLN A 440 -23.02 30.46 8.59
CA GLN A 440 -21.57 30.40 8.70
C GLN A 440 -21.22 29.68 10.00
N ARG A 441 -20.35 28.67 9.90
CA ARG A 441 -19.92 27.88 11.04
C ARG A 441 -18.43 27.61 10.93
N ASN A 442 -17.68 28.04 11.93
CA ASN A 442 -16.28 27.68 12.09
C ASN A 442 -16.19 26.74 13.29
N GLU A 443 -15.65 25.56 13.07
CA GLU A 443 -15.52 24.54 14.09
C GLU A 443 -14.08 24.06 14.12
N THR A 444 -13.43 24.18 15.28
CA THR A 444 -12.10 23.62 15.50
C THR A 444 -12.20 22.63 16.64
N VAL A 445 -11.87 21.38 16.34
CA VAL A 445 -11.84 20.28 17.29
C VAL A 445 -10.40 19.86 17.49
N ALA A 446 -9.84 20.24 18.63
CA ALA A 446 -8.51 19.81 19.06
C ALA A 446 -8.64 18.72 20.11
N GLY A 447 -7.86 17.65 19.98
CA GLY A 447 -8.00 16.50 20.85
C GLY A 447 -6.69 15.78 21.12
N GLY A 448 -6.70 15.00 22.20
CA GLY A 448 -5.61 14.11 22.58
C GLY A 448 -6.17 12.76 22.99
N TYR A 449 -5.39 11.70 22.76
CA TYR A 449 -5.83 10.34 23.04
C TYR A 449 -4.69 9.46 23.52
N PHE A 450 -5.05 8.43 24.28
CA PHE A 450 -4.17 7.35 24.69
C PHE A 450 -4.93 6.02 24.56
N GLU A 451 -4.32 5.07 23.88
CA GLU A 451 -4.83 3.72 23.66
C GLU A 451 -3.80 2.71 24.15
N TYR A 452 -4.24 1.78 24.97
CA TYR A 452 -3.42 0.70 25.51
C TYR A 452 -3.95 -0.65 25.05
N THR A 453 -3.05 -1.50 24.57
CA THR A 453 -3.34 -2.87 24.13
C THR A 453 -2.54 -3.85 24.98
N TRP A 454 -3.26 -4.77 25.62
CA TRP A 454 -2.70 -5.89 26.36
C TRP A 454 -2.97 -7.21 25.63
N SER A 455 -1.90 -7.89 25.23
CA SER A 455 -1.91 -9.13 24.44
C SER A 455 -1.08 -10.20 25.16
N PRO A 456 -1.52 -10.74 26.32
CA PRO A 456 -0.74 -11.69 27.10
C PRO A 456 -0.60 -13.06 26.44
N VAL A 457 -1.56 -13.45 25.60
CA VAL A 457 -1.58 -14.71 24.85
C VAL A 457 -2.22 -14.47 23.48
N GLU A 458 -1.93 -15.31 22.48
CA GLU A 458 -2.40 -15.13 21.10
C GLU A 458 -3.93 -15.08 20.95
N LYS A 459 -4.67 -15.75 21.86
CA LYS A 459 -6.12 -15.87 21.80
C LYS A 459 -6.87 -14.77 22.54
N PHE A 460 -6.17 -13.86 23.22
CA PHE A 460 -6.79 -12.80 24.03
C PHE A 460 -6.09 -11.47 23.84
N ASN A 461 -6.89 -10.45 23.49
CA ASN A 461 -6.46 -9.06 23.40
C ASN A 461 -7.46 -8.19 24.17
N LEU A 462 -6.95 -7.30 25.02
CA LEU A 462 -7.72 -6.25 25.66
C LEU A 462 -7.23 -4.89 25.14
N VAL A 463 -8.15 -4.06 24.68
CA VAL A 463 -7.87 -2.69 24.24
C VAL A 463 -8.67 -1.74 25.11
N ALA A 464 -7.99 -0.75 25.70
CA ALA A 464 -8.61 0.32 26.46
C ALA A 464 -8.11 1.66 25.91
N GLY A 465 -9.03 2.56 25.58
CA GLY A 465 -8.70 3.87 25.02
C GLY A 465 -9.43 4.99 25.77
N ILE A 466 -8.75 6.13 25.92
CA ILE A 466 -9.34 7.37 26.39
C ILE A 466 -9.00 8.47 25.38
N ARG A 467 -9.98 9.34 25.13
CA ARG A 467 -9.84 10.47 24.21
C ARG A 467 -10.60 11.67 24.78
N GLY A 468 -9.98 12.83 24.71
CA GLY A 468 -10.60 14.10 25.03
C GLY A 468 -10.50 15.03 23.82
N ASP A 469 -11.64 15.56 23.39
CA ASP A 469 -11.75 16.52 22.30
C ASP A 469 -12.40 17.80 22.83
N HIS A 470 -11.81 18.95 22.52
CA HIS A 470 -12.40 20.26 22.78
C HIS A 470 -12.97 20.80 21.48
N ASN A 471 -14.29 21.02 21.48
CA ASN A 471 -14.99 21.68 20.39
C ASN A 471 -15.07 23.18 20.67
N SER A 472 -14.77 24.01 19.67
CA SER A 472 -14.82 25.47 19.78
C SER A 472 -16.23 26.06 19.78
N LEU A 473 -17.25 25.27 19.44
CA LEU A 473 -18.66 25.69 19.37
C LEU A 473 -19.43 25.51 20.68
#